data_AF-A0A1C3NMI6-F1
#
_entry.id   AF-A0A1C3NMI6-F1
#
_cell.length_a   1.000
_cell.length_b   1.000
_cell.length_c   1.000
_cell.angle_alpha   90.00
_cell.angle_beta   90.00
_cell.angle_gamma   90.00
#
_symmetry.space_group_name_H-M   'P 1'
#
loop_
_entity.id
_entity.type
_entity.pdbx_description
1 polymer ?
#
loop_
_entity_poly.entity_id
_entity_poly.type
_entity_poly.pdbx_seq_one_letter_code
_entity_poly.pdbx_strand_id
1 'polypeptide(L)'
;MSADDPEPGVAHFCPTCSGTRGLDEHLIEVSFAAHFLGNTSPYLSEHGTTKIRTETIGDWLRLAAQLEKVEVDTWKFESSDGLYCGSIGDNIDAHAKHYTTHATALTRFMFVCSGLEEAYRFIDHLYGPLSARKGTAKGLLKRTSSLRAVALLDDLFESEGVSAVPQDFRHHCNNFIMLFERYKASHAAALGGMGLLAEGRLTFALQVVRNLRNHVAHGTFPLGPPAEYGGHEDSEELVLMLRHACRVSALYIQIILRWFSLGFESYEYRAIEGGNGKEFDHFIENCTLEYIQDLHVKRDFALHKDLYDYDINDD
;
A
#
# COMPACT_ATOMS: atom_id res chain seq x y z
N MET A 1 -0.50 -17.04 10.67
CA MET A 1 -1.50 -16.14 11.30
C MET A 1 -0.70 -15.10 12.02
N SER A 2 -0.74 -13.85 11.56
CA SER A 2 -0.04 -12.74 12.24
C SER A 2 -0.85 -12.37 13.49
N ALA A 3 -0.19 -11.83 14.51
CA ALA A 3 -0.82 -11.40 15.76
C ALA A 3 -1.88 -10.28 15.59
N ASP A 4 -2.00 -9.74 14.37
CA ASP A 4 -2.90 -8.65 13.97
C ASP A 4 -4.23 -9.12 13.32
N ASP A 5 -4.47 -10.43 13.17
CA ASP A 5 -5.72 -10.91 12.58
C ASP A 5 -6.82 -10.96 13.66
N PRO A 6 -7.94 -10.22 13.52
CA PRO A 6 -9.03 -10.27 14.48
C PRO A 6 -9.58 -11.70 14.60
N GLU A 7 -9.95 -12.11 15.82
CA GLU A 7 -10.51 -13.44 16.06
C GLU A 7 -11.74 -13.65 15.16
N PRO A 8 -11.82 -14.77 14.43
CA PRO A 8 -12.81 -14.93 13.37
C PRO A 8 -14.20 -15.21 13.97
N GLY A 9 -14.94 -14.15 14.25
CA GLY A 9 -16.41 -14.18 14.31
C GLY A 9 -16.96 -14.48 12.93
N VAL A 10 -17.20 -15.77 12.64
CA VAL A 10 -17.82 -16.33 11.42
C VAL A 10 -17.39 -15.61 10.13
N ALA A 11 -16.14 -15.81 9.71
CA ALA A 11 -15.67 -15.30 8.42
C ALA A 11 -16.41 -16.00 7.27
N HIS A 12 -17.22 -15.24 6.52
CA HIS A 12 -17.52 -15.62 5.15
C HIS A 12 -16.19 -15.73 4.40
N PHE A 13 -15.78 -16.96 4.11
CA PHE A 13 -14.55 -17.26 3.40
C PHE A 13 -14.62 -16.66 1.99
N CYS A 14 -13.88 -15.59 1.72
CA CYS A 14 -13.75 -15.04 0.38
C CYS A 14 -12.63 -15.80 -0.36
N PRO A 15 -12.94 -16.57 -1.43
CA PRO A 15 -11.94 -17.34 -2.15
C PRO A 15 -10.81 -16.46 -2.70
N THR A 16 -11.14 -15.29 -3.24
CA THR A 16 -10.17 -14.31 -3.75
C THR A 16 -9.20 -13.83 -2.67
N CYS A 17 -9.72 -13.42 -1.51
CA CYS A 17 -8.86 -12.98 -0.40
C CYS A 17 -8.01 -14.12 0.15
N SER A 18 -8.51 -15.37 0.14
CA SER A 18 -7.77 -16.53 0.64
C SER A 18 -6.51 -16.84 -0.18
N GLY A 19 -6.58 -16.65 -1.51
CA GLY A 19 -5.45 -16.78 -2.44
C GLY A 19 -4.51 -15.58 -2.48
N THR A 20 -4.84 -14.50 -1.77
CA THR A 20 -3.99 -13.31 -1.65
C THR A 20 -3.07 -13.46 -0.43
N ARG A 21 -1.80 -13.04 -0.56
CA ARG A 21 -0.81 -12.97 0.53
C ARG A 21 -1.30 -12.09 1.67
N GLY A 22 -0.74 -12.27 2.87
CA GLY A 22 -0.89 -11.29 3.96
C GLY A 22 -0.50 -9.88 3.51
N LEU A 23 -0.94 -8.83 4.22
CA LEU A 23 -0.57 -7.46 3.82
C LEU A 23 0.95 -7.27 3.91
N ASP A 24 1.55 -7.69 5.01
CA ASP A 24 2.99 -7.53 5.24
C ASP A 24 3.81 -8.33 4.21
N GLU A 25 3.39 -9.57 3.92
CA GLU A 25 3.97 -10.40 2.85
C GLU A 25 3.89 -9.73 1.49
N HIS A 26 2.75 -9.11 1.15
CA HIS A 26 2.62 -8.40 -0.12
C HIS A 26 3.51 -7.16 -0.15
N LEU A 27 3.53 -6.36 0.91
CA LEU A 27 4.38 -5.17 0.99
C LEU A 27 5.88 -5.53 0.86
N ILE A 28 6.32 -6.62 1.51
CA ILE A 28 7.72 -7.05 1.41
C ILE A 28 8.05 -7.63 0.03
N GLU A 29 7.13 -8.35 -0.64
CA GLU A 29 7.34 -8.80 -2.03
C GLU A 29 7.51 -7.61 -2.97
N VAL A 30 6.66 -6.58 -2.86
CA VAL A 30 6.79 -5.36 -3.67
C VAL A 30 8.10 -4.63 -3.35
N SER A 31 8.52 -4.64 -2.09
CA SER A 31 9.81 -4.08 -1.69
C SER A 31 10.99 -4.78 -2.37
N PHE A 32 11.03 -6.12 -2.36
CA PHE A 32 12.09 -6.88 -3.02
C PHE A 32 12.09 -6.64 -4.53
N ALA A 33 10.92 -6.66 -5.18
CA ALA A 33 10.83 -6.37 -6.60
C ALA A 33 11.38 -4.97 -6.94
N ALA A 34 11.05 -3.95 -6.13
CA ALA A 34 11.56 -2.60 -6.32
C ALA A 34 13.09 -2.52 -6.16
N HIS A 35 13.67 -3.31 -5.25
CA HIS A 35 15.12 -3.42 -5.08
C HIS A 35 15.80 -4.11 -6.25
N PHE A 36 15.26 -5.25 -6.72
CA PHE A 36 15.82 -5.98 -7.87
C PHE A 36 15.73 -5.20 -9.17
N LEU A 37 14.68 -4.39 -9.34
CA LEU A 37 14.57 -3.48 -10.48
C LEU A 37 15.74 -2.49 -10.53
N GLY A 38 16.11 -1.88 -9.40
CA GLY A 38 17.27 -0.98 -9.30
C GLY A 38 17.24 0.21 -10.28
N ASN A 39 16.06 0.59 -10.78
CA ASN A 39 15.94 1.61 -11.81
C ASN A 39 15.92 3.01 -11.20
N THR A 40 16.25 3.99 -12.03
CA THR A 40 16.30 5.37 -11.59
C THR A 40 15.70 6.33 -12.61
N SER A 41 15.14 7.43 -12.12
CA SER A 41 14.53 8.45 -12.98
C SER A 41 14.74 9.86 -12.45
N PRO A 42 14.74 10.88 -13.34
CA PRO A 42 14.79 12.27 -12.90
C PRO A 42 13.41 12.76 -12.44
N TYR A 43 13.38 13.52 -11.35
CA TYR A 43 12.19 14.24 -10.89
C TYR A 43 12.52 15.72 -10.73
N LEU A 44 11.77 16.58 -11.44
CA LEU A 44 11.93 18.02 -11.37
C LEU A 44 10.94 18.60 -10.34
N SER A 45 11.48 19.17 -9.28
CA SER A 45 10.72 19.86 -8.23
C SER A 45 11.02 21.37 -8.22
N GLU A 46 10.29 22.12 -7.40
CA GLU A 46 10.57 23.54 -7.15
C GLU A 46 11.96 23.78 -6.53
N HIS A 47 12.52 22.75 -5.88
CA HIS A 47 13.85 22.79 -5.24
C HIS A 47 14.97 22.27 -6.16
N GLY A 48 14.67 22.01 -7.43
CA GLY A 48 15.62 21.48 -8.41
C GLY A 48 15.32 20.02 -8.79
N THR A 49 16.27 19.44 -9.52
CA THR A 49 16.18 18.06 -10.03
C THR A 49 16.75 17.09 -9.01
N THR A 50 15.97 16.09 -8.63
CA THR A 50 16.41 14.96 -7.81
C THR A 50 16.33 13.65 -8.61
N LYS A 51 17.05 12.63 -8.15
CA LYS A 51 17.06 11.30 -8.74
C LYS A 51 16.22 10.37 -7.87
N ILE A 52 15.13 9.87 -8.42
CA ILE A 52 14.26 8.86 -7.79
C ILE A 52 14.82 7.48 -8.10
N ARG A 53 14.72 6.57 -7.12
CA ARG A 53 15.23 5.20 -7.20
C ARG A 53 14.13 4.24 -6.79
N THR A 54 13.98 3.11 -7.50
CA THR A 54 12.96 2.12 -7.14
C THR A 54 13.25 1.50 -5.77
N GLU A 55 14.51 1.42 -5.38
CA GLU A 55 14.94 0.98 -4.04
C GLU A 55 14.33 1.83 -2.93
N THR A 56 14.22 3.16 -3.11
CA THR A 56 13.60 4.05 -2.12
C THR A 56 12.09 3.79 -1.96
N ILE A 57 11.41 3.38 -3.04
CA ILE A 57 10.03 2.89 -2.94
C ILE A 57 10.01 1.62 -2.08
N GLY A 58 10.94 0.70 -2.35
CA GLY A 58 11.09 -0.54 -1.60
C GLY A 58 11.40 -0.34 -0.12
N ASP A 59 12.25 0.61 0.24
CA ASP A 59 12.61 0.92 1.63
C ASP A 59 11.37 1.29 2.47
N TRP A 60 10.50 2.16 1.92
CA TRP A 60 9.25 2.54 2.58
C TRP A 60 8.32 1.34 2.79
N LEU A 61 8.20 0.47 1.78
CA LEU A 61 7.33 -0.70 1.85
C LEU A 61 7.89 -1.77 2.80
N ARG A 62 9.21 -1.96 2.84
CA ARG A 62 9.87 -2.84 3.82
C ARG A 62 9.62 -2.33 5.24
N LEU A 63 9.78 -1.03 5.47
CA LEU A 63 9.48 -0.43 6.77
C LEU A 63 8.02 -0.65 7.18
N ALA A 64 7.08 -0.50 6.24
CA ALA A 64 5.66 -0.75 6.49
C ALA A 64 5.37 -2.24 6.79
N ALA A 65 5.99 -3.16 6.06
CA ALA A 65 5.85 -4.61 6.24
C ALA A 65 6.44 -5.10 7.57
N GLN A 66 7.54 -4.48 8.02
CA GLN A 66 8.24 -4.84 9.26
C GLN A 66 7.69 -4.12 10.48
N LEU A 67 6.73 -3.19 10.31
CA LEU A 67 6.10 -2.50 11.42
C LEU A 67 5.18 -3.48 12.16
N GLU A 68 5.62 -3.96 13.32
CA GLU A 68 4.82 -4.81 14.20
C GLU A 68 3.87 -3.99 15.06
N LYS A 69 4.37 -2.97 15.78
CA LYS A 69 3.57 -2.20 16.74
C LYS A 69 4.10 -0.79 16.94
N VAL A 70 3.18 0.19 17.03
CA VAL A 70 3.43 1.53 17.57
C VAL A 70 2.76 1.62 18.93
N GLU A 71 3.53 1.44 19.99
CA GLU A 71 3.02 1.37 21.35
C GLU A 71 2.64 2.75 21.89
N VAL A 72 1.40 2.85 22.39
CA VAL A 72 0.88 4.03 23.07
C VAL A 72 0.69 3.70 24.55
N ASP A 73 1.55 4.28 25.39
CA ASP A 73 1.45 4.20 26.84
C ASP A 73 0.49 5.29 27.36
N THR A 74 -0.73 4.89 27.70
CA THR A 74 -1.74 5.78 28.30
C THR A 74 -1.53 5.98 29.79
N TRP A 75 -0.78 5.13 30.48
CA TRP A 75 -0.46 5.29 31.90
C TRP A 75 0.53 6.44 32.15
N LYS A 76 1.32 6.80 31.14
CA LYS A 76 2.42 7.77 31.23
C LYS A 76 2.08 9.10 31.91
N PHE A 77 0.84 9.56 31.80
CA PHE A 77 0.40 10.85 32.34
C PHE A 77 -0.80 10.75 33.30
N GLU A 78 -1.17 9.54 33.71
CA GLU A 78 -2.31 9.29 34.59
C GLU A 78 -1.95 9.45 36.07
N SER A 79 -2.95 9.79 36.89
CA SER A 79 -2.79 9.79 38.34
C SER A 79 -2.68 8.35 38.88
N SER A 80 -2.15 8.19 40.09
CA SER A 80 -2.08 6.88 40.74
C SER A 80 -3.45 6.29 41.11
N ASP A 81 -4.57 6.99 40.83
CA ASP A 81 -5.93 6.54 41.13
C ASP A 81 -6.26 5.22 40.40
N GLY A 82 -5.73 5.03 39.19
CA GLY A 82 -5.87 3.78 38.42
C GLY A 82 -5.22 2.56 39.09
N LEU A 83 -4.23 2.75 39.99
CA LEU A 83 -3.59 1.67 40.72
C LEU A 83 -4.42 1.16 41.90
N TYR A 84 -5.37 1.96 42.39
CA TYR A 84 -6.19 1.64 43.57
C TYR A 84 -7.68 1.45 43.22
N CYS A 85 -8.09 1.81 42.01
CA CYS A 85 -9.43 1.61 41.49
C CYS A 85 -9.38 0.78 40.19
N GLY A 86 -9.77 -0.49 40.28
CA GLY A 86 -9.71 -1.43 39.15
C GLY A 86 -10.41 -0.92 37.89
N SER A 87 -11.61 -0.34 38.02
CA SER A 87 -12.35 0.18 36.85
C SER A 87 -11.67 1.36 36.15
N ILE A 88 -10.87 2.16 36.88
CA ILE A 88 -10.07 3.24 36.27
C ILE A 88 -8.87 2.62 35.55
N GLY A 89 -8.20 1.63 36.17
CA GLY A 89 -7.12 0.89 35.52
C GLY A 89 -7.57 0.20 34.23
N ASP A 90 -8.67 -0.54 34.27
CA ASP A 90 -9.26 -1.23 33.11
C ASP A 90 -9.55 -0.25 31.94
N ASN A 91 -10.05 0.94 32.26
CA ASN A 91 -10.32 1.98 31.29
C ASN A 91 -9.02 2.49 30.62
N ILE A 92 -7.97 2.74 31.41
CA ILE A 92 -6.68 3.22 30.89
C ILE A 92 -6.04 2.15 29.98
N ASP A 93 -6.10 0.87 30.39
CA ASP A 93 -5.60 -0.26 29.59
C ASP A 93 -6.37 -0.43 28.27
N ALA A 94 -7.70 -0.30 28.31
CA ALA A 94 -8.53 -0.34 27.10
C ALA A 94 -8.15 0.78 26.12
N HIS A 95 -7.90 2.00 26.62
CA HIS A 95 -7.41 3.11 25.80
C HIS A 95 -6.01 2.84 25.25
N ALA A 96 -5.08 2.27 26.03
CA ALA A 96 -3.75 1.88 25.54
C ALA A 96 -3.85 0.94 24.34
N LYS A 97 -4.64 -0.12 24.47
CA LYS A 97 -4.86 -1.10 23.39
C LYS A 97 -5.48 -0.46 22.15
N HIS A 98 -6.52 0.33 22.35
CA HIS A 98 -7.22 1.01 21.26
C HIS A 98 -6.30 1.97 20.50
N TYR A 99 -5.63 2.90 21.19
CA TYR A 99 -4.76 3.88 20.53
C TYR A 99 -3.51 3.25 19.93
N THR A 100 -2.95 2.20 20.54
CA THR A 100 -1.87 1.41 19.95
C THR A 100 -2.29 0.79 18.60
N THR A 101 -3.51 0.24 18.53
CA THR A 101 -4.04 -0.36 17.30
C THR A 101 -4.18 0.68 16.19
N HIS A 102 -4.80 1.83 16.52
CA HIS A 102 -4.95 2.95 15.58
C HIS A 102 -3.61 3.54 15.13
N ALA A 103 -2.71 3.81 16.08
CA ALA A 103 -1.38 4.35 15.79
C ALA A 103 -0.60 3.42 14.86
N THR A 104 -0.63 2.11 15.12
CA THR A 104 0.03 1.12 14.25
C THR A 104 -0.53 1.14 12.83
N ALA A 105 -1.86 1.11 12.69
CA ALA A 105 -2.52 1.13 11.38
C ALA A 105 -2.26 2.43 10.60
N LEU A 106 -2.34 3.58 11.28
CA LEU A 106 -2.07 4.89 10.70
C LEU A 106 -0.60 5.02 10.28
N THR A 107 0.34 4.62 11.12
CA THR A 107 1.78 4.67 10.80
C THR A 107 2.10 3.77 9.61
N ARG A 108 1.57 2.54 9.57
CA ARG A 108 1.72 1.65 8.41
C ARG A 108 1.19 2.31 7.13
N PHE A 109 -0.02 2.87 7.19
CA PHE A 109 -0.63 3.58 6.07
C PHE A 109 0.20 4.77 5.59
N MET A 110 0.78 5.55 6.52
CA MET A 110 1.64 6.67 6.17
C MET A 110 2.94 6.21 5.49
N PHE A 111 3.57 5.12 5.94
CA PHE A 111 4.75 4.56 5.27
C PHE A 111 4.42 4.06 3.87
N VAL A 112 3.29 3.36 3.68
CA VAL A 112 2.85 2.92 2.35
C VAL A 112 2.54 4.11 1.44
N CYS A 113 1.91 5.18 1.96
CA CYS A 113 1.68 6.40 1.21
C CYS A 113 2.99 7.10 0.80
N SER A 114 4.02 7.08 1.65
CA SER A 114 5.33 7.61 1.29
C SER A 114 5.97 6.83 0.15
N GLY A 115 5.90 5.49 0.18
CA GLY A 115 6.33 4.64 -0.95
C GLY A 115 5.54 4.93 -2.23
N LEU A 116 4.23 5.13 -2.12
CA LEU A 116 3.36 5.47 -3.24
C LEU A 116 3.68 6.85 -3.84
N GLU A 117 4.00 7.85 -3.01
CA GLU A 117 4.43 9.17 -3.48
C GLU A 117 5.78 9.10 -4.21
N GLU A 118 6.73 8.27 -3.74
CA GLU A 118 7.97 7.99 -4.48
C GLU A 118 7.68 7.31 -5.82
N ALA A 119 6.76 6.35 -5.87
CA ALA A 119 6.34 5.72 -7.12
C ALA A 119 5.73 6.71 -8.12
N TYR A 120 4.96 7.71 -7.64
CA TYR A 120 4.47 8.78 -8.51
C TYR A 120 5.60 9.65 -9.07
N ARG A 121 6.57 10.01 -8.23
CA ARG A 121 7.74 10.81 -8.65
C ARG A 121 8.61 10.04 -9.64
N PHE A 122 8.73 8.73 -9.46
CA PHE A 122 9.49 7.85 -10.34
C PHE A 122 9.01 7.96 -11.80
N ILE A 123 7.70 8.00 -12.03
CA ILE A 123 7.12 8.07 -13.38
C ILE A 123 6.77 9.49 -13.86
N ASP A 124 6.97 10.53 -13.04
CA ASP A 124 6.52 11.90 -13.33
C ASP A 124 7.09 12.45 -14.65
N HIS A 125 8.35 12.11 -14.95
CA HIS A 125 9.05 12.55 -16.16
C HIS A 125 8.34 12.11 -17.46
N LEU A 126 7.51 11.07 -17.41
CA LEU A 126 6.77 10.55 -18.57
C LEU A 126 5.50 11.37 -18.89
N TYR A 127 5.02 12.18 -17.94
CA TYR A 127 3.80 12.97 -18.14
C TYR A 127 3.96 14.07 -19.19
N GLY A 128 5.12 14.73 -19.25
CA GLY A 128 5.40 15.76 -20.24
C GLY A 128 5.19 15.25 -21.68
N PRO A 129 5.90 14.18 -22.09
CA PRO A 129 5.69 13.52 -23.38
C PRO A 129 4.24 13.09 -23.64
N LEU A 130 3.59 12.47 -22.65
CA LEU A 130 2.18 12.05 -22.76
C LEU A 130 1.26 13.25 -23.05
N SER A 131 1.40 14.32 -22.28
CA SER A 131 0.54 15.51 -22.38
C SER A 131 0.69 16.21 -23.74
N ALA A 132 1.92 16.25 -24.29
CA ALA A 132 2.20 16.76 -25.62
C ALA A 132 1.58 15.87 -26.71
N ARG A 133 1.74 14.54 -26.60
CA ARG A 133 1.13 13.56 -27.52
C ARG A 133 -0.40 13.66 -27.55
N LYS A 134 -1.04 13.84 -26.39
CA LYS A 134 -2.50 14.03 -26.27
C LYS A 134 -2.97 15.45 -26.60
N GLY A 135 -2.08 16.38 -26.95
CA GLY A 135 -2.44 17.77 -27.27
C GLY A 135 -3.08 18.52 -26.09
N THR A 136 -2.68 18.21 -24.86
CA THR A 136 -3.32 18.76 -23.66
C THR A 136 -3.02 20.26 -23.53
N ALA A 137 -4.07 21.09 -23.44
CA ALA A 137 -3.92 22.53 -23.27
C ALA A 137 -3.21 22.87 -21.94
N LYS A 138 -2.40 23.94 -21.93
CA LYS A 138 -1.60 24.38 -20.77
C LYS A 138 -2.41 24.53 -19.48
N GLY A 139 -3.65 25.04 -19.57
CA GLY A 139 -4.54 25.22 -18.42
C GLY A 139 -5.11 23.92 -17.82
N LEU A 140 -5.03 22.80 -18.56
CA LEU A 140 -5.53 21.48 -18.16
C LEU A 140 -4.42 20.55 -17.64
N LEU A 141 -3.15 21.00 -17.68
CA LEU A 141 -2.02 20.23 -17.20
C LEU A 141 -2.16 19.93 -15.71
N LYS A 142 -1.86 18.69 -15.34
CA LYS A 142 -1.89 18.24 -13.96
C LYS A 142 -0.71 18.82 -13.19
N ARG A 143 -1.00 19.40 -12.02
CA ARG A 143 -0.03 20.19 -11.25
C ARG A 143 0.88 19.34 -10.35
N THR A 144 0.35 18.29 -9.74
CA THR A 144 1.10 17.44 -8.80
C THR A 144 1.51 16.12 -9.45
N SER A 145 2.62 15.53 -8.99
CA SER A 145 3.10 14.20 -9.43
C SER A 145 2.01 13.14 -9.31
N SER A 146 1.26 13.13 -8.19
CA SER A 146 0.17 12.19 -7.98
C SER A 146 -0.97 12.32 -9.01
N LEU A 147 -1.31 13.53 -9.47
CA LEU A 147 -2.31 13.71 -10.53
C LEU A 147 -1.78 13.33 -11.91
N ARG A 148 -0.48 13.55 -12.15
CA ARG A 148 0.19 13.16 -13.40
C ARG A 148 0.34 11.65 -13.51
N ALA A 149 0.66 10.98 -12.41
CA ALA A 149 0.67 9.53 -12.30
C ALA A 149 -0.71 8.93 -12.60
N VAL A 150 -1.80 9.51 -12.09
CA VAL A 150 -3.17 9.08 -12.45
C VAL A 150 -3.41 9.19 -13.97
N ALA A 151 -2.95 10.26 -14.61
CA ALA A 151 -3.10 10.42 -16.06
C ALA A 151 -2.27 9.41 -16.87
N LEU A 152 -1.07 9.05 -16.38
CA LEU A 152 -0.22 8.00 -16.97
C LEU A 152 -0.86 6.62 -16.81
N LEU A 153 -1.42 6.32 -15.65
CA LEU A 153 -2.14 5.06 -15.40
C LEU A 153 -3.44 4.97 -16.21
N ASP A 154 -4.19 6.06 -16.33
CA ASP A 154 -5.37 6.11 -17.19
C ASP A 154 -4.99 5.83 -18.66
N ASP A 155 -3.88 6.41 -19.16
CA ASP A 155 -3.37 6.12 -20.51
C ASP A 155 -2.95 4.65 -20.69
N LEU A 156 -2.25 4.09 -19.70
CA LEU A 156 -1.88 2.67 -19.68
C LEU A 156 -3.13 1.77 -19.72
N PHE A 157 -4.14 2.07 -18.91
CA PHE A 157 -5.38 1.29 -18.88
C PHE A 157 -6.21 1.45 -20.15
N GLU A 158 -6.16 2.61 -20.81
CA GLU A 158 -6.75 2.82 -22.13
C GLU A 158 -6.04 2.00 -23.22
N SER A 159 -4.72 1.85 -23.15
CA SER A 159 -3.93 1.15 -24.18
C SER A 159 -3.87 -0.37 -24.00
N GLU A 160 -3.64 -0.84 -22.78
CA GLU A 160 -3.43 -2.25 -22.46
C GLU A 160 -4.71 -2.93 -21.92
N GLY A 161 -5.67 -2.16 -21.41
CA GLY A 161 -6.91 -2.71 -20.88
C GLY A 161 -6.69 -3.57 -19.63
N VAL A 162 -7.28 -4.77 -19.61
CA VAL A 162 -7.28 -5.66 -18.44
C VAL A 162 -5.92 -6.32 -18.18
N SER A 163 -5.06 -6.47 -19.19
CA SER A 163 -3.70 -7.03 -19.00
C SER A 163 -2.80 -6.14 -18.16
N ALA A 164 -3.10 -4.84 -18.06
CA ALA A 164 -2.33 -3.89 -17.26
C ALA A 164 -2.43 -4.15 -15.75
N VAL A 165 -3.55 -4.72 -15.30
CA VAL A 165 -3.86 -4.81 -13.87
C VAL A 165 -3.55 -6.19 -13.29
N PRO A 166 -3.14 -6.26 -12.01
CA PRO A 166 -2.98 -7.52 -11.28
C PRO A 166 -4.23 -8.39 -11.27
N GLN A 167 -4.03 -9.70 -11.07
CA GLN A 167 -5.15 -10.62 -10.84
C GLN A 167 -6.04 -10.11 -9.69
N ASP A 168 -7.37 -10.21 -9.84
CA ASP A 168 -8.34 -9.82 -8.81
C ASP A 168 -8.26 -8.34 -8.36
N PHE A 169 -7.57 -7.48 -9.12
CA PHE A 169 -7.37 -6.06 -8.78
C PHE A 169 -8.69 -5.34 -8.45
N ARG A 170 -9.72 -5.52 -9.28
CA ARG A 170 -11.04 -4.91 -9.07
C ARG A 170 -11.69 -5.34 -7.76
N HIS A 171 -11.50 -6.59 -7.33
CA HIS A 171 -12.05 -7.09 -6.07
C HIS A 171 -11.45 -6.31 -4.89
N HIS A 172 -10.13 -6.20 -4.84
CA HIS A 172 -9.42 -5.45 -3.80
C HIS A 172 -9.79 -3.97 -3.79
N CYS A 173 -9.87 -3.33 -4.97
CA CYS A 173 -10.31 -1.95 -5.10
C CYS A 173 -11.74 -1.73 -4.62
N ASN A 174 -12.69 -2.59 -5.03
CA ASN A 174 -14.10 -2.47 -4.66
C ASN A 174 -14.31 -2.65 -3.15
N ASN A 175 -13.63 -3.61 -2.52
CA ASN A 175 -13.70 -3.80 -1.07
C ASN A 175 -13.24 -2.53 -0.33
N PHE A 176 -12.14 -1.93 -0.76
CA PHE A 176 -11.66 -0.67 -0.19
C PHE A 176 -12.66 0.47 -0.38
N ILE A 177 -13.18 0.66 -1.60
CA ILE A 177 -14.15 1.71 -1.91
C ILE A 177 -15.41 1.55 -1.05
N MET A 178 -15.91 0.33 -0.88
CA MET A 178 -17.09 0.07 -0.04
C MET A 178 -16.86 0.46 1.42
N LEU A 179 -15.71 0.11 2.00
CA LEU A 179 -15.35 0.53 3.37
C LEU A 179 -15.26 2.06 3.47
N PHE A 180 -14.65 2.70 2.47
CA PHE A 180 -14.51 4.15 2.45
C PHE A 180 -15.86 4.89 2.33
N GLU A 181 -16.80 4.40 1.53
CA GLU A 181 -18.12 5.03 1.43
C GLU A 181 -18.95 4.84 2.71
N ARG A 182 -18.82 3.70 3.40
CA ARG A 182 -19.40 3.52 4.75
C ARG A 182 -18.81 4.50 5.75
N TYR A 183 -17.49 4.60 5.80
CA TYR A 183 -16.78 5.57 6.63
C TYR A 183 -17.30 7.00 6.41
N LYS A 184 -17.39 7.42 5.16
CA LYS A 184 -17.87 8.75 4.77
C LYS A 184 -19.31 9.00 5.17
N ALA A 185 -20.18 7.98 5.07
CA ALA A 185 -21.57 8.06 5.51
C ALA A 185 -21.68 8.22 7.04
N SER A 186 -20.88 7.47 7.81
CA SER A 186 -20.89 7.50 9.28
C SER A 186 -20.31 8.80 9.86
N HIS A 187 -19.27 9.36 9.23
CA HIS A 187 -18.52 10.49 9.80
C HIS A 187 -18.87 11.85 9.20
N ALA A 188 -19.89 11.92 8.33
CA ALA A 188 -20.27 13.13 7.59
C ALA A 188 -19.07 13.88 6.98
N ALA A 189 -18.01 13.14 6.67
CA ALA A 189 -16.74 13.73 6.28
C ALA A 189 -16.94 14.43 4.93
N ALA A 190 -16.67 15.73 4.88
CA ALA A 190 -16.68 16.52 3.65
C ALA A 190 -15.45 16.14 2.78
N LEU A 191 -15.40 14.88 2.36
CA LEU A 191 -14.44 14.33 1.41
C LEU A 191 -14.89 14.77 0.01
N GLY A 192 -14.68 16.05 -0.29
CA GLY A 192 -14.95 16.63 -1.60
C GLY A 192 -13.91 16.21 -2.64
N GLY A 193 -14.28 16.28 -3.93
CA GLY A 193 -13.32 16.29 -5.04
C GLY A 193 -13.32 15.08 -5.99
N MET A 194 -14.16 14.06 -5.77
CA MET A 194 -14.34 12.97 -6.74
C MET A 194 -15.61 13.20 -7.55
N GLY A 195 -15.48 13.36 -8.86
CA GLY A 195 -16.62 13.44 -9.77
C GLY A 195 -17.13 12.06 -10.14
N LEU A 196 -18.44 11.93 -10.41
CA LEU A 196 -19.11 10.68 -10.84
C LEU A 196 -18.42 9.97 -12.03
N LEU A 197 -17.75 10.74 -12.90
CA LEU A 197 -16.99 10.21 -14.04
C LEU A 197 -15.71 9.44 -13.63
N ALA A 198 -15.22 9.65 -12.41
CA ALA A 198 -14.05 8.95 -11.89
C ALA A 198 -14.41 7.53 -11.43
N GLU A 199 -15.63 7.28 -10.95
CA GLU A 199 -16.06 5.99 -10.38
C GLU A 199 -15.95 4.81 -11.35
N GLY A 200 -16.10 5.06 -12.65
CA GLY A 200 -15.94 4.02 -13.69
C GLY A 200 -14.50 3.67 -14.05
N ARG A 201 -13.51 4.44 -13.60
CA ARG A 201 -12.10 4.26 -13.99
C ARG A 201 -11.36 3.30 -13.06
N LEU A 202 -10.40 2.57 -13.62
CA LEU A 202 -9.50 1.71 -12.86
C LEU A 202 -8.60 2.50 -11.89
N THR A 203 -8.44 3.82 -12.06
CA THR A 203 -7.70 4.71 -11.14
C THR A 203 -8.57 5.27 -10.01
N PHE A 204 -9.86 4.93 -9.93
CA PHE A 204 -10.77 5.49 -8.93
C PHE A 204 -10.30 5.20 -7.50
N ALA A 205 -10.00 3.95 -7.19
CA ALA A 205 -9.53 3.55 -5.87
C ALA A 205 -8.24 4.29 -5.47
N LEU A 206 -7.34 4.59 -6.41
CA LEU A 206 -6.15 5.41 -6.16
C LEU A 206 -6.51 6.84 -5.74
N GLN A 207 -7.53 7.43 -6.36
CA GLN A 207 -8.01 8.76 -5.98
C GLN A 207 -8.65 8.75 -4.59
N VAL A 208 -9.37 7.67 -4.25
CA VAL A 208 -9.91 7.45 -2.90
C VAL A 208 -8.78 7.37 -1.87
N VAL A 209 -7.72 6.60 -2.13
CA VAL A 209 -6.51 6.53 -1.28
C VAL A 209 -5.91 7.92 -1.06
N ARG A 210 -5.77 8.72 -2.11
CA ARG A 210 -5.22 10.08 -2.02
C ARG A 210 -6.07 11.00 -1.15
N ASN A 211 -7.40 10.89 -1.26
CA ASN A 211 -8.32 11.64 -0.41
C ASN A 211 -8.22 11.19 1.05
N LEU A 212 -8.16 9.89 1.31
CA LEU A 212 -7.96 9.34 2.65
C LEU A 212 -6.65 9.83 3.27
N ARG A 213 -5.54 9.79 2.51
CA ARG A 213 -4.24 10.30 2.95
C ARG A 213 -4.30 11.78 3.30
N ASN A 214 -4.95 12.60 2.49
CA ASN A 214 -5.09 14.03 2.78
C ASN A 214 -5.94 14.24 4.04
N HIS A 215 -7.02 13.48 4.20
CA HIS A 215 -7.87 13.54 5.38
C HIS A 215 -7.12 13.19 6.68
N VAL A 216 -6.25 12.17 6.64
CA VAL A 216 -5.33 11.85 7.75
C VAL A 216 -4.34 12.99 7.99
N ALA A 217 -3.69 13.51 6.94
CA ALA A 217 -2.68 14.57 7.06
C ALA A 217 -3.24 15.90 7.59
N HIS A 218 -4.53 16.18 7.37
CA HIS A 218 -5.19 17.37 7.90
C HIS A 218 -5.67 17.21 9.35
N GLY A 219 -5.42 16.07 10.00
CA GLY A 219 -5.79 15.85 11.41
C GLY A 219 -7.29 15.68 11.64
N THR A 220 -8.05 15.39 10.58
CA THR A 220 -9.51 15.22 10.63
C THR A 220 -9.94 13.77 10.77
N PHE A 221 -8.97 12.84 10.83
CA PHE A 221 -9.25 11.41 11.05
C PHE A 221 -9.77 11.19 12.48
N PRO A 222 -10.88 10.47 12.67
CA PRO A 222 -11.51 10.31 13.97
C PRO A 222 -10.64 9.42 14.88
N LEU A 223 -10.25 9.97 16.03
CA LEU A 223 -9.60 9.27 17.13
C LEU A 223 -10.51 9.39 18.36
N GLY A 224 -11.57 8.57 18.39
CA GLY A 224 -12.47 8.48 19.54
C GLY A 224 -11.89 7.59 20.64
N PRO A 225 -12.50 7.56 21.84
CA PRO A 225 -12.19 6.53 22.84
C PRO A 225 -12.61 5.13 22.34
N PRO A 226 -12.29 4.04 23.07
CA PRO A 226 -12.83 2.72 22.76
C PRO A 226 -14.37 2.72 22.80
N ALA A 227 -15.01 1.87 21.99
CA ALA A 227 -16.47 1.80 21.88
C ALA A 227 -17.17 1.58 23.23
N GLU A 228 -16.59 0.74 24.09
CA GLU A 228 -17.07 0.44 25.44
C GLU A 228 -17.12 1.66 26.37
N TYR A 229 -16.39 2.74 26.04
CA TYR A 229 -16.28 3.96 26.82
C TYR A 229 -16.84 5.19 26.09
N GLY A 230 -17.85 4.99 25.23
CA GLY A 230 -18.52 6.07 24.50
C GLY A 230 -17.81 6.47 23.20
N GLY A 231 -16.93 5.61 22.70
CA GLY A 231 -16.27 5.73 21.41
C GLY A 231 -17.18 5.45 20.22
N HIS A 232 -16.67 5.71 19.01
CA HIS A 232 -17.34 5.29 17.79
C HIS A 232 -17.26 3.76 17.65
N GLU A 233 -18.39 3.12 17.37
CA GLU A 233 -18.50 1.65 17.19
C GLU A 233 -17.70 1.13 15.99
N ASP A 234 -17.28 2.00 15.07
CA ASP A 234 -16.61 1.65 13.81
C ASP A 234 -15.07 1.75 13.87
N SER A 235 -14.49 1.86 15.07
CA SER A 235 -13.04 1.85 15.30
C SER A 235 -12.30 0.74 14.56
N GLU A 236 -12.84 -0.48 14.56
CA GLU A 236 -12.26 -1.62 13.84
C GLU A 236 -12.38 -1.48 12.31
N GLU A 237 -13.50 -0.91 11.85
CA GLU A 237 -13.73 -0.65 10.42
C GLU A 237 -12.76 0.40 9.88
N LEU A 238 -12.37 1.39 10.69
CA LEU A 238 -11.33 2.38 10.37
C LEU A 238 -9.97 1.72 10.16
N VAL A 239 -9.56 0.86 11.09
CA VAL A 239 -8.30 0.09 11.00
C VAL A 239 -8.32 -0.82 9.77
N LEU A 240 -9.46 -1.48 9.52
CA LEU A 240 -9.65 -2.32 8.34
C LEU A 240 -9.58 -1.52 7.04
N MET A 241 -10.21 -0.34 6.98
CA MET A 241 -10.14 0.57 5.83
C MET A 241 -8.70 0.98 5.54
N LEU A 242 -7.90 1.33 6.56
CA LEU A 242 -6.48 1.67 6.39
C LEU A 242 -5.68 0.47 5.86
N ARG A 243 -5.95 -0.75 6.35
CA ARG A 243 -5.33 -1.99 5.84
C ARG A 243 -5.65 -2.22 4.36
N HIS A 244 -6.90 -2.02 3.96
CA HIS A 244 -7.31 -2.13 2.55
C HIS A 244 -6.73 -1.00 1.68
N ALA A 245 -6.60 0.22 2.20
CA ALA A 245 -5.94 1.32 1.50
C ALA A 245 -4.46 1.02 1.23
N CYS A 246 -3.77 0.40 2.20
CA CYS A 246 -2.40 -0.09 2.02
C CYS A 246 -2.31 -1.14 0.91
N ARG A 247 -3.22 -2.13 0.91
CA ARG A 247 -3.30 -3.17 -0.13
C ARG A 247 -3.45 -2.56 -1.53
N VAL A 248 -4.42 -1.65 -1.68
CA VAL A 248 -4.70 -0.98 -2.95
C VAL A 248 -3.50 -0.17 -3.40
N SER A 249 -2.86 0.56 -2.49
CA SER A 249 -1.65 1.33 -2.77
C SER A 249 -0.52 0.44 -3.28
N ALA A 250 -0.27 -0.71 -2.63
CA ALA A 250 0.73 -1.69 -3.06
C ALA A 250 0.42 -2.25 -4.46
N LEU A 251 -0.85 -2.54 -4.77
CA LEU A 251 -1.28 -2.96 -6.12
C LEU A 251 -0.97 -1.91 -7.19
N TYR A 252 -1.20 -0.62 -6.91
CA TYR A 252 -0.82 0.43 -7.87
C TYR A 252 0.69 0.59 -7.98
N ILE A 253 1.45 0.44 -6.89
CA ILE A 253 2.91 0.43 -6.95
C ILE A 253 3.40 -0.74 -7.82
N GLN A 254 2.82 -1.94 -7.70
CA GLN A 254 3.13 -3.06 -8.60
C GLN A 254 2.89 -2.73 -10.07
N ILE A 255 1.76 -2.10 -10.39
CA ILE A 255 1.47 -1.67 -11.76
C ILE A 255 2.54 -0.69 -12.24
N ILE A 256 2.92 0.27 -11.39
CA ILE A 256 3.96 1.25 -11.71
C ILE A 256 5.30 0.56 -12.00
N LEU A 257 5.73 -0.32 -11.09
CA LEU A 257 6.98 -1.08 -11.23
C LEU A 257 6.97 -2.00 -12.44
N ARG A 258 5.85 -2.66 -12.75
CA ARG A 258 5.75 -3.55 -13.92
C ARG A 258 5.89 -2.81 -15.24
N TRP A 259 5.20 -1.69 -15.38
CA TRP A 259 4.93 -1.08 -16.68
C TRP A 259 5.84 0.10 -17.01
N PHE A 260 6.48 0.70 -16.01
CA PHE A 260 7.29 1.91 -16.19
C PHE A 260 8.76 1.73 -15.83
N SER A 261 9.16 0.53 -15.38
CA SER A 261 10.55 0.16 -15.19
C SER A 261 11.21 -0.35 -16.47
N LEU A 262 12.54 -0.24 -16.55
CA LEU A 262 13.34 -0.67 -17.71
C LEU A 262 13.74 -2.15 -17.66
N GLY A 263 13.40 -2.86 -16.58
CA GLY A 263 13.86 -4.22 -16.31
C GLY A 263 14.71 -4.29 -15.04
N PHE A 264 15.22 -5.48 -14.74
CA PHE A 264 16.07 -5.70 -13.58
C PHE A 264 17.50 -5.21 -13.83
N GLU A 265 17.91 -4.17 -13.10
CA GLU A 265 19.22 -3.54 -13.26
C GLU A 265 20.07 -3.56 -11.98
N SER A 266 19.54 -4.05 -10.86
CA SER A 266 20.25 -4.00 -9.58
C SER A 266 21.48 -4.89 -9.54
N TYR A 267 22.44 -4.52 -8.69
CA TYR A 267 23.65 -5.31 -8.49
C TYR A 267 23.32 -6.70 -7.93
N GLU A 268 22.38 -6.77 -6.99
CA GLU A 268 21.93 -8.01 -6.35
C GLU A 268 21.28 -8.96 -7.36
N TYR A 269 20.41 -8.45 -8.24
CA TYR A 269 19.80 -9.27 -9.29
C TYR A 269 20.86 -9.80 -10.25
N ARG A 270 21.81 -8.96 -10.67
CA ARG A 270 22.92 -9.37 -11.56
C ARG A 270 23.86 -10.38 -10.89
N ALA A 271 24.06 -10.29 -9.58
CA ALA A 271 24.85 -11.26 -8.84
C ALA A 271 24.17 -12.64 -8.82
N ILE A 272 22.84 -12.68 -8.68
CA ILE A 272 22.03 -13.91 -8.77
C ILE A 272 22.05 -14.46 -10.20
N GLU A 273 21.86 -13.61 -11.21
CA GLU A 273 21.92 -13.99 -12.63
C GLU A 273 23.28 -14.57 -13.04
N GLY A 274 24.37 -14.10 -12.44
CA GLY A 274 25.72 -14.64 -12.63
C GLY A 274 26.07 -15.83 -11.72
N GLY A 275 25.15 -16.25 -10.85
CA GLY A 275 25.32 -17.40 -9.96
C GLY A 275 25.32 -18.73 -10.73
N ASN A 276 25.87 -19.78 -10.11
CA ASN A 276 25.79 -21.14 -10.63
C ASN A 276 25.09 -22.02 -9.59
N GLY A 277 24.00 -22.68 -9.96
CA GLY A 277 23.21 -23.53 -9.07
C GLY A 277 21.74 -23.53 -9.47
N LYS A 278 21.02 -24.61 -9.13
CA LYS A 278 19.60 -24.77 -9.46
C LYS A 278 18.74 -23.71 -8.80
N GLU A 279 19.14 -23.27 -7.61
CA GLU A 279 18.51 -22.20 -6.84
C GLU A 279 18.53 -20.85 -7.59
N PHE A 280 19.65 -20.54 -8.26
CA PHE A 280 19.80 -19.32 -9.04
C PHE A 280 19.02 -19.42 -10.35
N ASP A 281 19.09 -20.56 -11.03
CA ASP A 281 18.31 -20.83 -12.24
C ASP A 281 16.80 -20.72 -11.95
N HIS A 282 16.33 -21.37 -10.88
CA HIS A 282 14.94 -21.31 -10.42
C HIS A 282 14.51 -19.87 -10.12
N PHE A 283 15.35 -19.09 -9.43
CA PHE A 283 15.06 -17.69 -9.16
C PHE A 283 14.91 -16.88 -10.45
N ILE A 284 15.84 -16.98 -11.40
CA ILE A 284 15.82 -16.20 -12.64
C ILE A 284 14.65 -16.61 -13.54
N GLU A 285 14.31 -17.90 -13.58
CA GLU A 285 13.15 -18.40 -14.34
C GLU A 285 11.82 -17.84 -13.81
N ASN A 286 11.73 -17.58 -12.50
CA ASN A 286 10.48 -17.14 -11.85
C ASN A 286 10.43 -15.63 -11.57
N CYS A 287 11.56 -14.96 -11.35
CA CYS A 287 11.65 -13.52 -11.07
C CYS A 287 11.61 -12.70 -12.38
N THR A 288 10.49 -12.77 -13.09
CA THR A 288 10.29 -12.04 -14.35
C THR A 288 9.60 -10.69 -14.14
N LEU A 289 9.58 -9.83 -15.16
CA LEU A 289 8.77 -8.62 -15.10
C LEU A 289 7.29 -8.99 -14.94
N GLU A 290 6.82 -10.01 -15.64
CA GLU A 290 5.45 -10.54 -15.54
C GLU A 290 5.09 -10.91 -14.10
N TYR A 291 6.01 -11.55 -13.37
CA TYR A 291 5.81 -11.91 -11.97
C TYR A 291 5.50 -10.71 -11.06
N ILE A 292 5.97 -9.49 -11.39
CA ILE A 292 5.69 -8.27 -10.60
C ILE A 292 4.18 -7.98 -10.52
N GLN A 293 3.38 -8.38 -11.52
CA GLN A 293 1.93 -8.21 -11.48
C GLN A 293 1.24 -9.12 -10.45
N ASP A 294 1.93 -10.16 -9.98
CA ASP A 294 1.35 -11.22 -9.16
C ASP A 294 1.93 -11.28 -7.73
N LEU A 295 2.71 -10.29 -7.31
CA LEU A 295 3.34 -10.25 -5.96
C LEU A 295 2.33 -10.31 -4.80
N HIS A 296 1.07 -9.95 -5.04
CA HIS A 296 0.00 -10.08 -4.04
C HIS A 296 -0.59 -11.48 -3.95
N VAL A 297 -0.36 -12.35 -4.94
CA VAL A 297 -0.90 -13.71 -5.02
C VAL A 297 0.01 -14.67 -4.27
N LYS A 298 -0.59 -15.60 -3.52
CA LYS A 298 0.15 -16.72 -2.94
C LYS A 298 0.56 -17.67 -4.06
N ARG A 299 1.88 -17.82 -4.24
CA ARG A 299 2.50 -18.77 -5.16
C ARG A 299 3.60 -19.55 -4.44
N ASP A 300 4.04 -20.63 -5.07
CA ASP A 300 5.15 -21.44 -4.58
C ASP A 300 6.42 -20.58 -4.49
N PHE A 301 6.72 -19.86 -5.57
CA PHE A 301 7.76 -18.82 -5.61
C PHE A 301 7.36 -17.53 -4.89
N ALA A 302 8.30 -16.96 -4.14
CA ALA A 302 8.20 -15.69 -3.42
C ALA A 302 9.60 -15.08 -3.20
N LEU A 303 9.73 -13.76 -3.34
CA LEU A 303 11.00 -13.04 -3.15
C LEU A 303 11.47 -12.96 -1.69
N HIS A 304 10.56 -13.06 -0.73
CA HIS A 304 10.89 -13.04 0.70
C HIS A 304 11.32 -14.40 1.27
N LYS A 305 11.21 -15.49 0.50
CA LYS A 305 11.72 -16.80 0.90
C LYS A 305 13.21 -16.89 0.60
N ASP A 306 13.93 -17.74 1.33
CA ASP A 306 15.34 -17.98 1.05
C ASP A 306 15.48 -18.64 -0.34
N LEU A 307 16.56 -18.33 -1.06
CA LEU A 307 16.87 -18.95 -2.35
C LEU A 307 17.02 -20.47 -2.21
N TYR A 308 17.46 -20.93 -1.04
CA TYR A 308 17.67 -22.36 -0.74
C TYR A 308 16.43 -23.06 -0.18
N ASP A 309 15.33 -22.35 0.09
CA ASP A 309 14.11 -22.95 0.64
C ASP A 309 13.32 -23.78 -0.39
N TYR A 310 13.69 -23.71 -1.67
CA TYR A 310 12.96 -24.35 -2.77
C TYR A 310 13.35 -25.82 -3.01
N ASP A 311 14.44 -26.31 -2.40
CA ASP A 311 15.02 -27.64 -2.66
C ASP A 311 14.59 -28.75 -1.67
N ILE A 312 13.72 -28.48 -0.69
CA ILE A 312 13.41 -29.48 0.37
C ILE A 312 12.35 -30.53 -0.06
N ASN A 313 11.82 -30.48 -1.28
CA ASN A 313 10.71 -31.38 -1.71
C ASN A 313 11.01 -32.31 -2.90
N ASP A 314 12.24 -32.35 -3.40
CA ASP A 314 12.64 -33.31 -4.44
C ASP A 314 13.72 -34.27 -3.90
N ASP A 315 13.29 -35.21 -3.04
CA ASP A 315 13.99 -36.48 -2.73
C ASP A 315 12.97 -37.63 -2.56
#